data_AF-A0A7V9AF01-F1
#
_entry.id   AF-A0A7V9AF01-F1
#
_cell.length_a   1.000
_cell.length_b   1.000
_cell.length_c   1.000
_cell.angle_alpha   90.00
_cell.angle_beta   90.00
_cell.angle_gamma   90.00
#
_symmetry.space_group_name_H-M   'P 1'
#
loop_
_entity.id
_entity.type
_entity.pdbx_description
1 polymer ?
#
loop_
_entity_poly.entity_id
_entity_poly.type
_entity_poly.pdbx_seq_one_letter_code
_entity_poly.pdbx_strand_id
1 'polypeptide(L)'
;MHGERVQVGRVVDEAFKLYGQYAGPLLGSAAVVLGLVGLLNGLLATTGSLVWLFVGTVLSLIATTLYSGFVVKLVEDVRDGRRDFTVGDLFRAASAFVGALIINSILWGLGVGLGLLLLIVPGLFLLTIWAVTAPAIVIENRGPIEAFRRSAELVKGDGLAVFGTMLVAFLVTLGIGFIIGGLGLALGDGGRIVLSAIGNIIAAPIFALVTAIVFFDLRGDPAGAAGEPEAPGEGRESVPS
;
A
#
# COMPACT_ATOMS: atom_id res chain seq x y z
N MET A 1 -8.36 28.99 8.23
CA MET A 1 -7.27 28.35 7.47
C MET A 1 -7.37 26.87 7.77
N HIS A 2 -7.88 26.06 6.85
CA HIS A 2 -7.98 24.61 7.07
C HIS A 2 -6.57 24.04 6.88
N GLY A 3 -5.96 23.52 7.95
CA GLY A 3 -4.65 22.86 7.85
C GLY A 3 -4.76 21.67 6.90
N GLU A 4 -3.68 21.40 6.15
CA GLU A 4 -3.60 20.19 5.32
C GLU A 4 -3.86 18.96 6.21
N ARG A 5 -4.78 18.10 5.78
CA ARG A 5 -5.15 16.86 6.49
C ARG A 5 -3.99 15.86 6.47
N VAL A 6 -3.20 15.92 5.40
CA VAL A 6 -2.02 15.07 5.17
C VAL A 6 -0.76 15.85 5.50
N GLN A 7 0.09 15.29 6.36
CA GLN A 7 1.41 15.83 6.66
C GLN A 7 2.47 14.79 6.31
N VAL A 8 3.32 15.11 5.32
CA VAL A 8 4.29 14.15 4.74
C VAL A 8 5.12 13.46 5.82
N GLY A 9 5.72 14.22 6.73
CA GLY A 9 6.56 13.68 7.81
C GLY A 9 5.79 12.74 8.73
N ARG A 10 4.60 13.16 9.20
CA ARG A 10 3.76 12.33 10.06
C ARG A 10 3.35 11.02 9.39
N VAL A 11 2.92 11.07 8.13
CA VAL A 11 2.50 9.86 7.40
C VAL A 11 3.65 8.87 7.24
N VAL A 12 4.84 9.38 6.91
CA VAL A 12 6.04 8.55 6.76
C VAL A 12 6.44 7.93 8.10
N ASP A 13 6.47 8.72 9.18
CA ASP A 13 6.79 8.25 10.53
C ASP A 13 5.77 7.21 11.03
N GLU A 14 4.48 7.45 10.81
CA GLU A 14 3.40 6.52 11.14
C GLU A 14 3.53 5.22 10.33
N ALA A 15 3.85 5.30 9.04
CA ALA A 15 4.09 4.13 8.19
C ALA A 15 5.27 3.28 8.71
N PHE A 16 6.41 3.91 9.04
CA PHE A 16 7.55 3.18 9.60
C PHE A 16 7.27 2.60 10.98
N LYS A 17 6.51 3.31 11.81
CA LYS A 17 6.09 2.83 13.13
C LYS A 17 5.18 1.60 13.01
N LEU A 18 4.15 1.66 12.16
CA LEU A 18 3.27 0.53 11.90
C LEU A 18 4.03 -0.64 11.27
N TYR A 19 4.97 -0.35 10.37
CA TYR A 19 5.85 -1.37 9.79
C TYR A 19 6.62 -2.11 10.88
N GLY A 20 7.27 -1.39 11.81
CA GLY A 20 8.04 -1.99 12.91
C GLY A 20 7.16 -2.74 13.90
N GLN A 21 6.00 -2.17 14.26
CA GLN A 21 5.08 -2.75 15.24
C GLN A 21 4.36 -4.00 14.71
N TYR A 22 4.07 -4.05 13.41
CA TYR A 22 3.33 -5.13 12.75
C TYR A 22 4.18 -5.88 11.70
N ALA A 23 5.50 -5.91 11.87
CA ALA A 23 6.42 -6.53 10.92
C ALA A 23 6.08 -8.00 10.64
N GLY A 24 5.72 -8.78 11.66
CA GLY A 24 5.36 -10.20 11.52
C GLY A 24 4.18 -10.42 10.57
N PRO A 25 2.99 -9.85 10.84
CA PRO A 25 1.85 -9.92 9.94
C PRO A 25 2.12 -9.35 8.55
N LEU A 26 2.79 -8.19 8.44
CA LEU A 26 3.06 -7.52 7.16
C LEU A 26 4.03 -8.31 6.27
N LEU A 27 5.14 -8.80 6.84
CA LEU A 27 6.14 -9.58 6.11
C LEU A 27 5.66 -11.00 5.86
N GLY A 28 4.94 -11.60 6.81
CA GLY A 28 4.37 -12.94 6.66
C GLY A 28 3.36 -13.00 5.52
N SER A 29 2.43 -12.05 5.47
CA SER A 29 1.47 -11.97 4.36
C SER A 29 2.15 -11.57 3.05
N ALA A 30 3.13 -10.66 3.07
CA ALA A 30 3.90 -10.31 1.88
C ALA A 30 4.69 -11.52 1.33
N ALA A 31 5.31 -12.32 2.19
CA ALA A 31 6.04 -13.53 1.79
C ALA A 31 5.12 -14.55 1.11
N VAL A 32 3.92 -14.77 1.66
CA VAL A 32 2.94 -15.71 1.09
C VAL A 32 2.41 -15.20 -0.24
N VAL A 33 2.00 -13.94 -0.32
CA VAL A 33 1.32 -13.39 -1.50
C VAL A 33 2.30 -12.95 -2.57
N LEU A 34 3.22 -12.07 -2.20
CA LEU A 34 4.14 -11.41 -3.13
C LEU A 34 5.40 -12.25 -3.35
N GLY A 35 5.85 -13.00 -2.34
CA GLY A 35 6.99 -13.90 -2.48
C GLY A 35 6.72 -15.01 -3.49
N LEU A 36 5.60 -15.73 -3.34
CA LEU A 36 5.21 -16.80 -4.26
C LEU A 36 5.07 -16.28 -5.70
N VAL A 37 4.37 -15.17 -5.88
CA VAL A 37 4.16 -14.57 -7.20
C VAL A 37 5.46 -13.99 -7.77
N GLY A 38 6.31 -13.41 -6.93
CA GLY A 38 7.62 -12.90 -7.33
C GLY A 38 8.56 -14.00 -7.83
N LEU A 39 8.60 -15.14 -7.14
CA LEU A 39 9.36 -16.31 -7.58
C LEU A 39 8.82 -16.87 -8.90
N LEU A 40 7.50 -17.03 -9.00
CA LEU A 40 6.86 -17.47 -10.23
C LEU A 40 7.20 -16.52 -11.39
N ASN A 41 7.09 -15.22 -11.19
CA ASN A 41 7.38 -14.22 -12.22
C ASN A 41 8.85 -14.21 -12.62
N GLY A 42 9.76 -14.41 -11.67
CA GLY A 42 11.17 -14.60 -11.97
C GLY A 42 11.42 -15.79 -12.88
N LEU A 43 10.77 -16.92 -12.62
CA LEU A 43 10.86 -18.12 -13.47
C LEU A 43 10.20 -17.90 -14.84
N LEU A 44 9.04 -17.24 -14.89
CA LEU A 44 8.38 -16.91 -16.16
C LEU A 44 9.25 -15.97 -17.01
N ALA A 45 9.98 -15.05 -16.38
CA ALA A 45 10.87 -14.12 -17.07
C ALA A 45 12.07 -14.81 -17.74
N THR A 46 12.59 -15.92 -17.20
CA THR A 46 13.70 -16.65 -17.84
C THR A 46 13.32 -17.28 -19.17
N THR A 47 12.02 -17.47 -19.43
CA THR A 47 11.53 -18.00 -20.70
C THR A 47 11.69 -17.02 -21.87
N GLY A 48 11.82 -15.71 -21.59
CA GLY A 48 11.82 -14.65 -22.60
C GLY A 48 10.50 -14.48 -23.36
N SER A 49 9.46 -15.27 -23.03
CA SER A 49 8.17 -15.25 -23.73
C SER A 49 7.31 -14.07 -23.28
N LEU A 50 6.90 -13.24 -24.24
CA LEU A 50 5.98 -12.11 -23.98
C LEU A 50 4.66 -12.56 -23.37
N VAL A 51 4.18 -13.76 -23.73
CA VAL A 51 2.93 -14.32 -23.17
C VAL A 51 3.11 -14.62 -21.69
N TRP A 52 4.23 -15.25 -21.30
CA TRP A 52 4.49 -15.58 -19.89
C TRP A 52 4.81 -14.34 -19.05
N LEU A 53 5.49 -13.35 -19.64
CA LEU A 53 5.68 -12.04 -19.00
C LEU A 53 4.35 -11.32 -18.75
N PHE A 54 3.42 -11.39 -19.70
CA PHE A 54 2.09 -10.81 -19.53
C PHE A 54 1.30 -11.53 -18.44
N VAL A 55 1.27 -12.86 -18.45
CA VAL A 55 0.63 -13.68 -17.39
C VAL A 55 1.21 -13.33 -16.02
N GLY A 56 2.53 -13.27 -15.91
CA GLY A 56 3.20 -12.92 -14.66
C GLY A 56 2.85 -11.52 -14.18
N THR A 57 2.76 -10.55 -15.09
CA THR A 57 2.31 -9.18 -14.77
C THR A 57 0.90 -9.17 -14.22
N VAL A 58 -0.03 -9.89 -14.84
CA VAL A 58 -1.42 -10.02 -14.35
C VAL A 58 -1.45 -10.63 -12.94
N LEU A 59 -0.68 -11.69 -12.70
CA LEU A 59 -0.58 -12.32 -11.37
C LEU A 59 0.01 -11.36 -10.34
N SER A 60 1.03 -10.59 -10.71
CA SER A 60 1.63 -9.55 -9.85
C SER A 60 0.62 -8.47 -9.48
N LEU A 61 -0.21 -8.02 -10.42
CA LEU A 61 -1.24 -7.03 -10.16
C LEU A 61 -2.27 -7.57 -9.17
N ILE A 62 -2.75 -8.80 -9.36
CA ILE A 62 -3.70 -9.44 -8.43
C ILE A 62 -3.08 -9.54 -7.03
N ALA A 63 -1.85 -10.05 -6.94
CA ALA A 63 -1.14 -10.23 -5.68
C ALA A 63 -0.92 -8.91 -4.92
N THR A 64 -0.45 -7.88 -5.63
CA THR A 64 -0.21 -6.56 -5.05
C THR A 64 -1.51 -5.94 -4.56
N THR A 65 -2.60 -6.13 -5.29
CA THR A 65 -3.88 -5.52 -4.92
C THR A 65 -4.55 -6.25 -3.76
N LEU A 66 -4.45 -7.58 -3.71
CA LEU A 66 -4.85 -8.37 -2.55
C LEU A 66 -4.05 -7.95 -1.30
N TYR A 67 -2.74 -7.82 -1.45
CA TYR A 67 -1.85 -7.38 -0.37
C TYR A 67 -2.19 -5.95 0.11
N SER A 68 -2.43 -5.03 -0.82
CA SER A 68 -2.86 -3.67 -0.49
C SER A 68 -4.17 -3.67 0.30
N GLY A 69 -5.15 -4.51 -0.07
CA GLY A 69 -6.40 -4.65 0.68
C GLY A 69 -6.18 -5.18 2.10
N PHE A 70 -5.29 -6.16 2.27
CA PHE A 70 -4.86 -6.65 3.60
C PHE A 70 -4.27 -5.52 4.45
N VAL A 71 -3.34 -4.73 3.90
CA VAL A 71 -2.67 -3.65 4.65
C VAL A 71 -3.66 -2.55 5.03
N VAL A 72 -4.56 -2.19 4.11
CA VAL A 72 -5.62 -1.20 4.37
C VAL A 72 -6.52 -1.65 5.52
N LYS A 73 -6.93 -2.92 5.55
CA LYS A 73 -7.72 -3.49 6.66
C LYS A 73 -6.94 -3.53 7.97
N LEU A 74 -5.67 -3.92 7.93
CA LEU A 74 -4.81 -3.87 9.11
C LEU A 74 -4.74 -2.45 9.68
N VAL A 75 -4.59 -1.41 8.85
CA VAL A 75 -4.59 -0.02 9.31
C VAL A 75 -5.96 0.39 9.86
N GLU A 76 -7.06 -0.02 9.23
CA GLU A 76 -8.42 0.18 9.76
C GLU A 76 -8.55 -0.38 11.17
N ASP A 77 -8.13 -1.63 11.37
CA ASP A 77 -8.26 -2.35 12.63
C ASP A 77 -7.41 -1.69 13.73
N VAL A 78 -6.18 -1.28 13.38
CA VAL A 78 -5.30 -0.54 14.29
C VAL A 78 -5.92 0.79 14.70
N ARG A 79 -6.57 1.51 13.78
CA ARG A 79 -7.27 2.77 14.08
C ARG A 79 -8.53 2.55 14.92
N ASP A 80 -9.23 1.45 14.69
CA ASP A 80 -10.43 1.05 15.45
C ASP A 80 -10.11 0.39 16.81
N GLY A 81 -8.82 0.18 17.13
CA GLY A 81 -8.38 -0.51 18.34
C GLY A 81 -8.68 -2.02 18.36
N ARG A 82 -9.10 -2.59 17.22
CA ARG A 82 -9.36 -4.02 17.06
C ARG A 82 -8.07 -4.73 16.64
N ARG A 83 -7.72 -5.84 17.30
CA ARG A 83 -6.47 -6.59 17.04
C ARG A 83 -6.67 -7.99 16.46
N ASP A 84 -7.90 -8.39 16.21
CA ASP A 84 -8.24 -9.80 16.03
C ASP A 84 -8.60 -10.11 14.57
N PHE A 85 -7.60 -10.16 13.70
CA PHE A 85 -7.81 -10.69 12.34
C PHE A 85 -6.72 -11.67 11.93
N THR A 86 -7.16 -12.84 11.46
CA THR A 86 -6.30 -13.88 10.92
C THR A 86 -6.01 -13.62 9.45
N VAL A 87 -4.82 -14.04 8.97
CA VAL A 87 -4.40 -13.91 7.56
C VAL A 87 -5.44 -14.49 6.58
N GLY A 88 -6.16 -15.54 6.98
CA GLY A 88 -7.22 -16.16 6.18
C GLY A 88 -8.48 -15.31 6.03
N ASP A 89 -8.89 -14.58 7.06
CA ASP A 89 -10.07 -13.71 7.02
C ASP A 89 -9.83 -12.50 6.11
N LEU A 90 -8.61 -11.97 6.16
CA LEU A 90 -8.17 -10.87 5.31
C LEU A 90 -8.06 -11.30 3.85
N PHE A 91 -7.63 -12.54 3.58
CA PHE A 91 -7.64 -13.09 2.22
C PHE A 91 -9.06 -13.26 1.67
N ARG A 92 -9.98 -13.76 2.50
CA ARG A 92 -11.38 -13.94 2.12
C ARG A 92 -12.04 -12.59 1.85
N ALA A 93 -11.79 -11.60 2.69
CA ALA A 93 -12.25 -10.23 2.49
C ALA A 93 -11.66 -9.63 1.19
N ALA A 94 -10.35 -9.76 0.97
CA ALA A 94 -9.70 -9.24 -0.23
C ALA A 94 -10.18 -9.96 -1.52
N SER A 95 -10.48 -11.26 -1.44
CA SER A 95 -10.97 -12.05 -2.58
C SER A 95 -12.30 -11.53 -3.14
N ALA A 96 -13.17 -10.98 -2.29
CA ALA A 96 -14.45 -10.40 -2.71
C ALA A 96 -14.28 -9.20 -3.65
N PHE A 97 -13.15 -8.50 -3.57
CA PHE A 97 -12.88 -7.30 -4.36
C PHE A 97 -11.97 -7.54 -5.56
N VAL A 98 -11.44 -8.76 -5.76
CA VAL A 98 -10.45 -9.05 -6.82
C VAL A 98 -10.90 -8.57 -8.19
N GLY A 99 -12.16 -8.77 -8.57
CA GLY A 99 -12.68 -8.30 -9.86
C GLY A 99 -12.65 -6.78 -9.99
N ALA A 100 -13.13 -6.06 -8.98
CA ALA A 100 -13.10 -4.59 -8.96
C ALA A 100 -11.67 -4.05 -8.93
N LEU A 101 -10.79 -4.69 -8.18
CA LEU A 101 -9.38 -4.37 -8.05
C LEU A 101 -8.61 -4.59 -9.36
N ILE A 102 -8.89 -5.66 -10.10
CA ILE A 102 -8.32 -5.91 -11.44
C ILE A 102 -8.76 -4.81 -12.42
N ILE A 103 -10.06 -4.52 -12.49
CA ILE A 103 -10.58 -3.46 -13.38
C ILE A 103 -9.94 -2.11 -13.01
N ASN A 104 -9.85 -1.82 -11.71
CA ASN A 104 -9.16 -0.65 -11.21
C ASN A 104 -7.69 -0.60 -11.63
N SER A 105 -6.92 -1.68 -11.49
CA SER A 105 -5.52 -1.73 -11.90
C SER A 105 -5.33 -1.46 -13.40
N ILE A 106 -6.24 -1.97 -14.25
CA ILE A 106 -6.20 -1.73 -15.69
C ILE A 106 -6.51 -0.25 -16.00
N LEU A 107 -7.58 0.30 -15.43
CA LEU A 107 -7.96 1.71 -15.62
C LEU A 107 -6.87 2.67 -15.12
N TRP A 108 -6.33 2.38 -13.93
CA TRP A 108 -5.24 3.14 -13.34
C TRP A 108 -3.99 3.07 -14.22
N GLY A 109 -3.59 1.87 -14.64
CA GLY A 109 -2.41 1.65 -15.48
C GLY A 109 -2.50 2.32 -16.84
N LEU A 110 -3.68 2.26 -17.48
CA LEU A 110 -3.92 2.97 -18.73
C LEU A 110 -3.90 4.48 -18.53
N GLY A 111 -4.60 5.02 -17.53
CA GLY A 111 -4.66 6.46 -17.33
C GLY A 111 -3.31 7.06 -16.93
N VAL A 112 -2.65 6.48 -15.92
CA VAL A 112 -1.33 6.93 -15.46
C VAL A 112 -0.27 6.67 -16.51
N GLY A 113 -0.26 5.47 -17.11
CA GLY A 113 0.73 5.09 -18.12
C GLY A 113 0.65 5.95 -19.37
N LEU A 114 -0.56 6.17 -19.92
CA LEU A 114 -0.76 7.07 -21.05
C LEU A 114 -0.46 8.52 -20.66
N GLY A 115 -0.85 8.94 -19.45
CA GLY A 115 -0.53 10.25 -18.91
C GLY A 115 0.96 10.51 -18.94
N LEU A 116 1.76 9.66 -18.29
CA LEU A 116 3.22 9.75 -18.25
C LEU A 116 3.86 9.65 -19.64
N LEU A 117 3.34 8.80 -20.52
CA LEU A 117 3.86 8.60 -21.88
C LEU A 117 3.64 9.82 -22.77
N LEU A 118 2.45 10.42 -22.72
CA LEU A 118 2.13 11.61 -23.51
C LEU A 118 2.85 12.83 -22.94
N LEU A 119 2.77 13.06 -21.63
CA LEU A 119 3.29 14.23 -20.94
C LEU A 119 3.52 13.90 -19.44
N ILE A 120 4.74 14.12 -18.93
CA ILE A 120 5.09 13.78 -17.53
C ILE A 120 4.14 14.43 -16.51
N VAL A 121 3.79 15.71 -16.70
CA VAL A 121 2.96 16.49 -15.77
C VAL A 121 1.56 15.90 -15.55
N PRO A 122 0.72 15.64 -16.57
CA PRO A 122 -0.58 15.00 -16.37
C PRO A 122 -0.47 13.59 -15.79
N GLY A 123 0.59 12.82 -16.11
CA GLY A 123 0.83 11.54 -15.45
C GLY A 123 1.01 11.66 -13.93
N LEU A 124 1.83 12.63 -13.48
CA LEU A 124 2.02 12.91 -12.05
C LEU A 124 0.74 13.46 -11.39
N PHE A 125 -0.04 14.24 -12.12
CA PHE A 125 -1.34 14.71 -11.63
C PHE A 125 -2.30 13.53 -11.40
N LEU A 126 -2.43 12.61 -12.37
CA LEU A 126 -3.25 11.40 -12.25
C LEU A 126 -2.80 10.50 -11.09
N LEU A 127 -1.48 10.30 -10.94
CA LEU A 127 -0.90 9.58 -9.82
C LEU A 127 -1.35 10.14 -8.46
N THR A 128 -1.43 11.46 -8.36
CA THR A 128 -1.81 12.15 -7.13
C THR A 128 -3.30 11.99 -6.84
N ILE A 129 -4.16 12.28 -7.81
CA ILE A 129 -5.62 12.24 -7.61
C ILE A 129 -6.16 10.82 -7.41
N TRP A 130 -5.44 9.80 -7.88
CA TRP A 130 -5.81 8.39 -7.79
C TRP A 130 -4.98 7.60 -6.78
N ALA A 131 -4.22 8.29 -5.92
CA ALA A 131 -3.32 7.67 -4.96
C ALA A 131 -4.04 6.75 -3.95
N VAL A 132 -5.33 7.02 -3.66
CA VAL A 132 -6.12 6.32 -2.65
C VAL A 132 -7.33 5.57 -3.21
N THR A 133 -7.33 5.27 -4.52
CA THR A 133 -8.43 4.54 -5.17
C THR A 133 -8.58 3.12 -4.62
N ALA A 134 -7.48 2.38 -4.41
CA ALA A 134 -7.55 1.02 -3.88
C ALA A 134 -8.13 0.96 -2.45
N PRO A 135 -7.65 1.79 -1.49
CA PRO A 135 -8.31 1.93 -0.19
C PRO A 135 -9.81 2.26 -0.28
N ALA A 136 -10.22 3.16 -1.18
CA ALA A 136 -11.62 3.51 -1.37
C ALA A 136 -12.48 2.33 -1.86
N ILE A 137 -11.95 1.43 -2.69
CA ILE A 137 -12.65 0.20 -3.09
C ILE A 137 -12.86 -0.71 -1.88
N VAL A 138 -11.80 -0.95 -1.10
CA VAL A 138 -11.78 -1.95 -0.03
C VAL A 138 -12.56 -1.49 1.20
N ILE A 139 -12.42 -0.23 1.60
CA ILE A 139 -13.08 0.31 2.80
C ILE A 139 -14.51 0.75 2.49
N GLU A 140 -14.72 1.50 1.41
CA GLU A 140 -16.04 2.07 1.10
C GLU A 140 -16.91 1.13 0.24
N ASN A 141 -16.45 -0.09 -0.08
CA ASN A 141 -17.15 -1.07 -0.92
C ASN A 141 -17.60 -0.48 -2.28
N ARG A 142 -16.84 0.46 -2.83
CA ARG A 142 -17.18 1.14 -4.07
C ARG A 142 -16.78 0.32 -5.29
N GLY A 143 -17.59 0.45 -6.36
CA GLY A 143 -17.21 -0.04 -7.68
C GLY A 143 -15.97 0.67 -8.22
N PRO A 144 -15.26 0.07 -9.19
CA PRO A 144 -13.94 0.55 -9.65
C PRO A 144 -13.98 1.99 -10.15
N ILE A 145 -14.98 2.35 -10.97
CA ILE A 145 -15.11 3.72 -11.52
C ILE A 145 -15.43 4.74 -10.43
N GLU A 146 -16.36 4.39 -9.54
CA GLU A 146 -16.80 5.27 -8.45
C GLU A 146 -15.67 5.52 -7.43
N ALA A 147 -14.77 4.55 -7.25
CA ALA A 147 -13.61 4.71 -6.40
C ALA A 147 -12.60 5.75 -6.94
N PHE A 148 -12.40 5.85 -8.27
CA PHE A 148 -11.54 6.89 -8.85
C PHE A 148 -12.07 8.29 -8.57
N ARG A 149 -13.39 8.47 -8.76
CA ARG A 149 -14.06 9.73 -8.44
C ARG A 149 -13.91 10.06 -6.96
N ARG A 150 -14.14 9.08 -6.10
CA ARG A 150 -13.98 9.23 -4.65
C ARG A 150 -12.56 9.62 -4.25
N SER A 151 -11.55 8.98 -4.83
CA SER A 151 -10.14 9.32 -4.59
C SER A 151 -9.87 10.79 -4.96
N ALA A 152 -10.33 11.23 -6.14
CA ALA A 152 -10.15 12.62 -6.56
C ALA A 152 -10.88 13.62 -5.65
N GLU A 153 -12.07 13.28 -5.15
CA GLU A 153 -12.81 14.08 -4.17
C GLU A 153 -12.07 14.17 -2.82
N LEU A 154 -11.50 13.06 -2.34
CA LEU A 154 -10.76 13.00 -1.08
C LEU A 154 -9.48 13.83 -1.15
N VAL A 155 -8.71 13.68 -2.24
CA VAL A 155 -7.42 14.38 -2.46
C VAL A 155 -7.60 15.88 -2.70
N LYS A 156 -8.80 16.34 -3.09
CA LYS A 156 -9.07 17.74 -3.37
C LYS A 156 -8.79 18.61 -2.14
N GLY A 157 -7.84 19.54 -2.28
CA GLY A 157 -7.39 20.43 -1.20
C GLY A 157 -6.06 20.02 -0.56
N ASP A 158 -5.63 18.77 -0.73
CA ASP A 158 -4.40 18.23 -0.12
C ASP A 158 -3.42 17.66 -1.17
N GLY A 159 -3.61 18.00 -2.46
CA GLY A 159 -2.89 17.36 -3.57
C GLY A 159 -1.36 17.45 -3.48
N LEU A 160 -0.80 18.58 -3.04
CA LEU A 160 0.65 18.73 -2.88
C LEU A 160 1.20 17.84 -1.76
N ALA A 161 0.51 17.78 -0.61
CA ALA A 161 0.89 16.91 0.49
C ALA A 161 0.79 15.43 0.11
N VAL A 162 -0.29 15.03 -0.60
CA VAL A 162 -0.44 13.67 -1.13
C VAL A 162 0.68 13.35 -2.11
N PHE A 163 0.96 14.24 -3.07
CA PHE A 163 2.04 14.07 -4.04
C PHE A 163 3.39 13.91 -3.34
N GLY A 164 3.74 14.81 -2.42
CA GLY A 164 5.00 14.76 -1.67
C GLY A 164 5.14 13.46 -0.87
N THR A 165 4.06 13.00 -0.24
CA THR A 165 4.03 11.75 0.51
C THR A 165 4.25 10.53 -0.41
N MET A 166 3.53 10.47 -1.53
CA MET A 166 3.69 9.39 -2.51
C MET A 166 5.07 9.41 -3.17
N LEU A 167 5.63 10.60 -3.41
CA LEU A 167 6.98 10.77 -3.93
C LEU A 167 8.03 10.22 -2.96
N VAL A 168 7.92 10.53 -1.65
CA VAL A 168 8.83 9.96 -0.64
C VAL A 168 8.73 8.44 -0.60
N ALA A 169 7.51 7.88 -0.56
CA ALA A 169 7.31 6.43 -0.57
C ALA A 169 7.88 5.77 -1.84
N PHE A 170 7.72 6.43 -2.99
CA PHE A 170 8.30 6.00 -4.25
C PHE A 170 9.83 6.02 -4.20
N LEU A 171 10.45 7.10 -3.74
CA LEU A 171 11.92 7.22 -3.64
C LEU A 171 12.52 6.18 -2.70
N VAL A 172 11.86 5.90 -1.57
CA VAL A 172 12.27 4.83 -0.64
C VAL A 172 12.24 3.47 -1.34
N THR A 173 11.13 3.14 -2.00
CA THR A 173 10.96 1.86 -2.70
C THR A 173 11.94 1.71 -3.86
N LEU A 174 12.18 2.80 -4.60
CA LEU A 174 13.14 2.88 -5.70
C LEU A 174 14.58 2.70 -5.21
N GLY A 175 14.94 3.32 -4.08
CA GLY A 175 16.25 3.11 -3.45
C GLY A 175 16.47 1.64 -3.05
N ILE A 176 15.47 1.01 -2.43
CA ILE A 176 15.50 -0.43 -2.11
C ILE A 176 15.70 -1.25 -3.39
N GLY A 177 14.93 -0.95 -4.45
CA GLY A 177 15.04 -1.61 -5.75
C GLY A 177 16.45 -1.53 -6.37
N PHE A 178 17.10 -0.36 -6.32
CA PHE A 178 18.46 -0.20 -6.82
C PHE A 178 19.48 -1.02 -6.02
N ILE A 179 19.34 -1.07 -4.70
CA ILE A 179 20.22 -1.88 -3.83
C ILE A 179 20.07 -3.36 -4.18
N ILE A 180 18.84 -3.86 -4.25
CA ILE A 180 18.53 -5.26 -4.63
C ILE A 180 19.07 -5.58 -6.02
N GLY A 181 18.78 -4.72 -7.01
CA GLY A 181 19.22 -4.91 -8.38
C GLY A 181 20.74 -4.94 -8.50
N GLY A 182 21.42 -4.01 -7.83
CA GLY A 182 22.89 -3.94 -7.79
C GLY A 182 23.51 -5.19 -7.15
N LEU A 183 23.00 -5.63 -6.00
CA LEU A 183 23.44 -6.88 -5.35
C LEU A 183 23.16 -8.11 -6.23
N GLY A 184 22.04 -8.10 -6.96
CA GLY A 184 21.66 -9.15 -7.89
C GLY A 184 22.62 -9.30 -9.07
N LEU A 185 23.34 -8.25 -9.48
CA LEU A 185 24.28 -8.33 -10.61
C LEU A 185 25.39 -9.35 -10.38
N ALA A 186 25.84 -9.51 -9.13
CA ALA A 186 26.86 -10.48 -8.74
C ALA A 186 26.33 -11.93 -8.62
N LEU A 187 25.01 -12.12 -8.74
CA LEU A 187 24.35 -13.42 -8.64
C LEU A 187 23.96 -13.94 -10.02
N GLY A 188 23.88 -15.27 -10.15
CA GLY A 188 23.23 -15.92 -11.29
C GLY A 188 21.70 -15.72 -11.27
N ASP A 189 21.01 -16.11 -12.34
CA ASP A 189 19.57 -15.86 -12.52
C ASP A 189 18.72 -16.33 -11.34
N GLY A 190 19.00 -17.53 -10.80
CA GLY A 190 18.31 -18.04 -9.61
C GLY A 190 18.48 -17.14 -8.38
N GLY A 191 19.69 -16.63 -8.13
CA GLY A 191 19.97 -15.73 -7.01
C GLY A 191 19.30 -14.37 -7.19
N ARG A 192 19.25 -13.85 -8.43
CA ARG A 192 18.53 -12.61 -8.76
C ARG A 192 17.04 -12.73 -8.50
N ILE A 193 16.43 -13.85 -8.87
CA ILE A 193 15.00 -14.12 -8.66
C ILE A 193 14.69 -14.12 -7.17
N VAL A 194 15.46 -14.88 -6.38
CA VAL A 194 15.25 -14.98 -4.92
C VAL A 194 15.45 -13.62 -4.24
N LEU A 195 16.52 -12.91 -4.58
CA LEU A 195 16.82 -11.60 -4.01
C LEU A 195 15.73 -10.57 -4.34
N SER A 196 15.22 -10.59 -5.57
CA SER A 196 14.12 -9.71 -5.99
C SER A 196 12.83 -10.01 -5.25
N ALA A 197 12.52 -11.29 -5.02
CA ALA A 197 11.37 -11.69 -4.23
C ALA A 197 11.48 -11.19 -2.77
N ILE A 198 12.64 -11.38 -2.13
CA ILE A 198 12.93 -10.86 -0.77
C ILE A 198 12.75 -9.35 -0.74
N GLY A 199 13.31 -8.67 -1.72
CA GLY A 199 13.21 -7.23 -1.85
C GLY A 199 11.77 -6.72 -1.93
N ASN A 200 10.94 -7.39 -2.73
CA ASN A 200 9.52 -7.06 -2.86
C ASN A 200 8.76 -7.30 -1.55
N ILE A 201 9.05 -8.39 -0.85
CA ILE A 201 8.44 -8.70 0.47
C ILE A 201 8.72 -7.58 1.48
N ILE A 202 9.92 -7.00 1.45
CA ILE A 202 10.33 -5.94 2.37
C ILE A 202 9.75 -4.58 1.95
N ALA A 203 9.75 -4.26 0.66
CA ALA A 203 9.40 -2.94 0.16
C ALA A 203 7.88 -2.72 0.05
N ALA A 204 7.12 -3.73 -0.37
CA ALA A 204 5.68 -3.60 -0.62
C ALA A 204 4.86 -3.09 0.59
N PRO A 205 5.11 -3.52 1.85
CA PRO A 205 4.38 -2.98 2.99
C PRO A 205 4.52 -1.47 3.15
N ILE A 206 5.67 -0.88 2.81
CA ILE A 206 5.92 0.56 2.98
C ILE A 206 4.92 1.37 2.15
N PHE A 207 4.81 1.05 0.85
CA PHE A 207 3.91 1.77 -0.05
C PHE A 207 2.44 1.53 0.29
N ALA A 208 2.09 0.30 0.68
CA ALA A 208 0.73 -0.05 1.07
C ALA A 208 0.29 0.65 2.38
N LEU A 209 1.19 0.78 3.36
CA LEU A 209 0.91 1.52 4.60
C LEU A 209 0.72 3.01 4.31
N VAL A 210 1.61 3.61 3.52
CA VAL A 210 1.51 5.04 3.16
C VAL A 210 0.18 5.35 2.47
N THR A 211 -0.21 4.54 1.48
CA THR A 211 -1.49 4.73 0.77
C THR A 211 -2.70 4.54 1.69
N ALA A 212 -2.66 3.58 2.62
CA ALA A 212 -3.70 3.39 3.62
C ALA A 212 -3.81 4.58 4.59
N ILE A 213 -2.69 5.04 5.16
CA ILE A 213 -2.67 6.16 6.11
C ILE A 213 -3.18 7.45 5.43
N VAL A 214 -2.68 7.76 4.22
CA VAL A 214 -3.16 8.92 3.45
C VAL A 214 -4.67 8.84 3.22
N PHE A 215 -5.20 7.66 2.89
CA PHE A 215 -6.64 7.49 2.71
C PHE A 215 -7.44 7.84 3.97
N PHE A 216 -7.06 7.28 5.11
CA PHE A 216 -7.77 7.52 6.36
C PHE A 216 -7.64 8.98 6.83
N ASP A 217 -6.47 9.59 6.64
CA ASP A 217 -6.25 11.00 6.97
C ASP A 217 -7.09 11.94 6.08
N LEU A 218 -7.19 11.66 4.77
CA LEU A 218 -8.07 12.40 3.87
C LEU A 218 -9.55 12.20 4.21
N ARG A 219 -9.93 11.03 4.73
CA ARG A 219 -11.29 10.78 5.22
C ARG A 219 -11.62 11.54 6.50
N GLY A 220 -10.60 12.01 7.23
CA GLY A 220 -10.72 12.70 8.51
C GLY A 220 -10.75 11.74 9.70
N ASP A 221 -10.37 10.48 9.49
CA ASP A 221 -10.31 9.50 10.56
C ASP A 221 -9.08 9.82 11.44
N PRO A 222 -9.22 9.85 12.78
CA PRO A 222 -8.12 10.16 13.67
C PRO A 222 -6.90 9.28 13.37
N ALA A 223 -5.69 9.83 13.50
CA ALA A 223 -4.49 9.01 13.52
C ALA A 223 -4.68 7.97 14.64
N GLY A 224 -4.51 6.68 14.31
CA GLY A 224 -4.66 5.62 15.31
C GLY A 224 -3.78 5.94 16.51
N ALA A 225 -4.29 5.72 17.72
CA ALA A 225 -3.68 6.09 19.01
C ALA A 225 -2.30 5.42 19.22
N ALA A 226 -1.33 5.87 18.45
CA ALA A 226 0.04 5.46 18.48
C ALA A 226 0.83 6.66 19.02
N GLY A 227 0.56 7.08 20.26
CA GLY A 227 1.47 8.02 20.93
C GLY A 227 0.99 8.90 22.07
N GLU A 228 -0.18 8.73 22.69
CA GLU A 228 -0.31 9.18 24.08
C GLU A 228 0.00 8.00 25.01
N PRO A 229 1.04 8.08 25.86
CA PRO A 229 1.11 7.23 27.04
C PRO A 229 -0.18 7.49 27.81
N GLU A 230 -0.96 6.44 28.05
CA GLU A 230 -2.06 6.50 29.00
C GLU A 230 -1.48 7.04 30.31
N ALA A 231 -1.84 8.29 30.65
CA ALA A 231 -1.43 8.88 31.91
C ALA A 231 -1.83 7.89 33.01
N PRO A 232 -0.91 7.48 33.92
CA PRO A 232 -1.23 6.52 34.96
C PRO A 232 -2.49 7.00 35.67
N GLY A 233 -3.54 6.17 35.59
CA GLY A 233 -4.87 6.55 36.03
C GLY A 233 -4.82 7.24 37.38
N GLU A 234 -5.24 8.51 37.40
CA GLU A 234 -5.58 9.16 38.66
C GLU A 234 -6.65 8.29 39.31
N GLY A 235 -6.20 7.61 40.35
CA GLY A 235 -7.03 6.76 41.18
C GLY A 235 -8.28 7.54 41.54
N ARG A 236 -9.43 6.97 41.19
CA ARG A 236 -10.66 7.29 41.89
C ARG A 236 -10.47 6.84 43.32
N GLU A 237 -9.83 7.68 44.13
CA GLU A 237 -9.89 7.62 45.57
C GLU A 237 -11.35 7.87 45.94
N SER A 238 -12.09 6.78 46.05
CA SER A 238 -13.34 6.72 46.77
C SER A 238 -13.05 7.12 48.21
N VAL A 239 -13.32 8.39 48.54
CA VAL A 239 -13.36 8.87 49.92
C VAL A 239 -14.41 8.05 50.67
N PRO A 240 -14.05 7.33 51.74
CA PRO A 240 -15.02 6.60 52.54
C PRO A 240 -15.63 7.51 53.63
N SER A 241 -16.94 7.33 53.79
CA SER A 241 -17.84 7.74 54.90
C SER A 241 -18.29 9.20 54.95
#